data_AF-A0A318H888-F1
#
_entry.id   AF-A0A318H888-F1
#
_cell.length_a   1.000
_cell.length_b   1.000
_cell.length_c   1.000
_cell.angle_alpha   90.00
_cell.angle_beta   90.00
_cell.angle_gamma   90.00
#
_symmetry.space_group_name_H-M   'P 1'
#
loop_
_entity.id
_entity.type
_entity.pdbx_description
1 polymer ?
#
loop_
_entity_poly.entity_id
_entity_poly.type
_entity_poly.pdbx_seq_one_letter_code
_entity_poly.pdbx_strand_id
1 'polypeptide(L)'
;MIFSRWAVYSACESTPVARGTVSLRPSVGNGQQACMSHYYVRNNHIDWLPPISKRATQSATARDRAAHAQQPTPRVPKPWWRRAWDRIRRTNPTTKK
;
A
#
# COMPACT_ATOMS: atom_id res chain seq x y z
N MET A 1 18.37 9.05 -18.63
CA MET A 1 18.55 7.75 -17.95
C MET A 1 18.92 7.99 -16.49
N ILE A 2 17.93 8.17 -15.61
CA ILE A 2 18.14 8.21 -14.15
C ILE A 2 16.85 7.67 -13.51
N PHE A 3 16.80 6.38 -13.16
CA PHE A 3 15.86 5.89 -12.15
C PHE A 3 16.66 5.63 -10.88
N SER A 4 17.09 6.74 -10.28
CA SER A 4 17.47 6.80 -8.88
C SER A 4 16.26 6.44 -8.02
N ARG A 5 16.55 5.85 -6.85
CA ARG A 5 15.65 5.51 -5.74
C ARG A 5 15.24 4.05 -5.72
N TRP A 6 16.11 3.27 -5.07
CA TRP A 6 15.82 2.00 -4.42
C TRP A 6 14.58 2.16 -3.54
N ALA A 7 13.42 1.91 -4.13
CA ALA A 7 12.17 1.96 -3.43
C ALA A 7 11.71 0.52 -3.22
N VAL A 8 12.13 0.00 -2.08
CA VAL A 8 11.45 -1.08 -1.37
C VAL A 8 10.07 -0.51 -0.99
N TYR A 9 9.14 -0.53 -1.94
CA TYR A 9 7.78 -0.06 -1.73
C TYR A 9 6.96 -1.19 -1.08
N SER A 10 6.29 -0.84 0.01
CA SER A 10 5.05 -1.47 0.48
C SER A 10 3.95 -0.48 0.10
N ALA A 11 3.54 -0.54 -1.17
CA ALA A 11 2.32 0.09 -1.64
C ALA A 11 1.77 -0.89 -2.69
N CYS A 12 0.64 -1.52 -2.39
CA CYS A 12 -0.15 -2.23 -3.40
C CYS A 12 -0.74 -1.19 -4.36
N GLU A 13 0.09 -0.58 -5.19
CA GLU A 13 -0.37 0.12 -6.39
C GLU A 13 -0.60 -0.96 -7.44
N SER A 14 -1.76 -1.62 -7.37
CA SER A 14 -2.22 -2.48 -8.44
C SER A 14 -2.47 -1.60 -9.67
N THR A 15 -1.51 -1.55 -10.59
CA THR A 15 -1.73 -0.91 -11.90
C THR A 15 -2.94 -1.56 -12.58
N PRO A 16 -3.82 -0.78 -13.23
CA PRO A 16 -4.95 -1.35 -13.94
C PRO A 16 -4.48 -2.38 -14.97
N VAL A 17 -5.24 -3.47 -15.11
CA VAL A 17 -5.02 -4.52 -16.10
C VAL A 17 -5.15 -3.89 -17.49
N ALA A 18 -4.03 -3.43 -18.05
CA ALA A 18 -4.00 -2.92 -19.40
C ALA A 18 -4.09 -4.12 -20.34
N ARG A 19 -5.23 -4.27 -21.01
CA ARG A 19 -5.44 -5.28 -22.07
C ARG A 19 -5.24 -6.74 -21.62
N GLY A 20 -5.77 -7.11 -20.45
CA GLY A 20 -5.70 -8.49 -19.93
C GLY A 20 -4.33 -8.91 -19.38
N THR A 21 -3.38 -7.98 -19.29
CA THR A 21 -2.05 -8.25 -18.73
C THR A 21 -1.87 -7.60 -17.36
N VAL A 22 -1.24 -8.34 -16.45
CA VAL A 22 -0.92 -7.91 -15.09
C VAL A 22 0.53 -7.45 -15.07
N SER A 23 0.73 -6.26 -14.52
CA SER A 23 2.05 -5.79 -14.12
C SER A 23 1.99 -5.38 -12.66
N LEU A 24 2.97 -5.83 -11.88
CA LEU A 24 3.11 -5.47 -10.47
C LEU A 24 4.32 -4.56 -10.32
N ARG A 25 4.06 -3.39 -9.75
CA ARG A 25 5.07 -2.47 -9.27
C ARG A 25 4.61 -2.08 -7.86
N PRO A 26 5.46 -2.24 -6.84
CA PRO A 26 6.91 -2.52 -6.88
C PRO A 26 7.31 -3.99 -7.11
N SER A 27 8.63 -4.27 -7.04
CA SER A 27 9.16 -5.64 -7.13
C SER A 27 8.66 -6.50 -5.96
N VAL A 28 8.63 -7.80 -6.20
CA VAL A 28 8.35 -8.81 -5.18
C VAL A 28 9.69 -9.38 -4.73
N GLY A 29 9.95 -9.34 -3.42
CA GLY A 29 11.14 -9.92 -2.83
C GLY A 29 10.79 -10.79 -1.62
N ASN A 30 11.30 -12.02 -1.59
CA ASN A 30 11.23 -12.89 -0.42
C ASN A 30 12.61 -13.06 0.20
N GLY A 31 12.94 -12.15 1.12
CA GLY A 31 14.21 -12.17 1.84
C GLY A 31 14.23 -13.02 3.12
N GLN A 32 13.13 -13.74 3.42
CA GLN A 32 13.04 -14.59 4.62
C GLN A 32 13.45 -16.04 4.32
N GLN A 33 13.43 -16.44 3.05
CA GLN A 33 13.84 -17.76 2.59
C GLN A 33 15.31 -17.75 2.13
N ALA A 34 15.99 -18.89 2.20
CA ALA A 34 17.39 -19.03 1.82
C ALA A 34 17.68 -18.62 0.36
N CYS A 35 16.69 -18.78 -0.53
CA CYS A 35 16.80 -18.45 -1.95
C CYS A 35 16.77 -16.94 -2.25
N MET A 36 16.36 -16.08 -1.30
CA MET A 36 16.36 -14.62 -1.43
C MET A 36 15.74 -14.12 -2.76
N SER A 37 14.64 -14.73 -3.19
CA SER A 37 14.05 -14.47 -4.51
C SER A 37 13.62 -13.01 -4.65
N HIS A 38 13.82 -12.45 -5.84
CA HIS A 38 13.53 -11.04 -6.14
C HIS A 38 13.20 -10.86 -7.62
N TYR A 39 12.04 -10.28 -7.95
CA TYR A 39 11.58 -10.14 -9.34
C TYR A 39 10.53 -9.03 -9.53
N TYR A 40 10.32 -8.63 -10.78
CA TYR A 40 9.13 -7.87 -11.21
C TYR A 40 8.15 -8.78 -11.95
N VAL A 41 6.86 -8.43 -11.91
CA VAL A 41 5.88 -8.95 -12.87
C VAL A 41 5.59 -7.85 -13.88
N ARG A 42 5.86 -8.11 -15.16
CA ARG A 42 5.61 -7.18 -16.26
C ARG A 42 4.90 -7.90 -17.39
N ASN A 43 3.71 -7.43 -17.74
CA ASN A 43 2.90 -7.99 -18.83
C ASN A 43 2.75 -9.53 -18.72
N ASN A 44 2.45 -10.05 -17.52
CA ASN A 44 2.41 -11.49 -17.20
C ASN A 44 3.75 -12.26 -17.27
N HIS A 45 4.89 -11.57 -17.39
CA HIS A 45 6.22 -12.18 -17.34
C HIS A 45 6.94 -11.88 -16.04
N ILE A 46 7.77 -12.82 -15.60
CA ILE A 46 8.65 -12.66 -14.43
C ILE A 46 10.02 -12.20 -14.91
N ASP A 47 10.39 -10.98 -14.52
CA ASP A 47 11.73 -10.43 -14.72
C ASP A 47 12.53 -10.63 -13.43
N TRP A 48 13.44 -11.62 -13.41
CA TRP A 48 14.29 -11.89 -12.25
C TRP A 48 15.29 -10.77 -12.02
N LEU A 49 15.40 -10.36 -10.76
CA LEU A 49 16.37 -9.38 -10.28
C LEU A 49 17.47 -10.10 -9.50
N PRO A 50 18.61 -9.42 -9.23
CA PRO A 50 19.60 -9.94 -8.32
C PRO A 50 18.99 -10.27 -6.95
N PRO A 51 19.51 -11.31 -6.25
CA PRO A 51 19.01 -11.71 -4.94
C PRO A 51 18.90 -10.52 -3.98
N ILE A 52 17.79 -10.46 -3.25
CA ILE A 52 17.58 -9.37 -2.30
C ILE A 52 18.59 -9.47 -1.16
N SER A 53 19.20 -8.35 -0.78
CA SER A 53 20.15 -8.34 0.34
C SER A 53 19.42 -8.41 1.69
N LYS A 54 20.04 -9.05 2.67
CA LYS A 54 19.52 -9.12 4.06
C LYS A 54 19.21 -7.73 4.62
N ARG A 55 20.08 -6.75 4.36
CA ARG A 55 19.90 -5.37 4.81
C ARG A 55 18.65 -4.73 4.20
N ALA A 56 18.41 -4.95 2.90
CA ALA A 56 17.22 -4.45 2.24
C ALA A 56 15.95 -5.05 2.87
N THR A 57 15.92 -6.36 3.10
CA THR A 57 14.79 -7.06 3.74
C THR A 57 14.54 -6.57 5.17
N GLN A 58 15.59 -6.38 5.97
CA GLN A 58 15.47 -5.84 7.33
C GLN A 58 14.89 -4.43 7.32
N SER A 59 15.38 -3.58 6.41
CA SER A 59 14.86 -2.21 6.28
C SER A 59 13.40 -2.18 5.83
N ALA A 60 12.97 -3.11 4.97
CA ALA A 60 11.58 -3.29 4.57
C ALA A 60 10.72 -3.65 5.78
N THR A 61 11.13 -4.70 6.48
CA THR A 61 10.40 -5.25 7.63
C THR A 61 10.25 -4.22 8.75
N ALA A 62 11.30 -3.43 9.01
CA ALA A 62 11.25 -2.36 10.01
C ALA A 62 10.22 -1.28 9.64
N ARG A 63 10.16 -0.89 8.36
CA ARG A 63 9.17 0.06 7.85
C ARG A 63 7.74 -0.49 7.94
N ASP A 64 7.53 -1.73 7.52
CA ASP A 64 6.21 -2.37 7.57
C ASP A 64 5.71 -2.51 9.02
N ARG A 65 6.59 -2.89 9.94
CA ARG A 65 6.27 -2.93 11.38
C ARG A 65 5.91 -1.56 11.93
N ALA A 66 6.64 -0.51 11.55
CA ALA A 66 6.33 0.85 11.98
C ALA A 66 4.97 1.33 11.45
N ALA A 67 4.61 0.96 10.21
CA ALA A 67 3.30 1.24 9.65
C ALA A 67 2.18 0.47 10.36
N HIS A 68 2.37 -0.81 10.67
CA HIS A 68 1.38 -1.63 11.38
C HIS A 68 1.22 -1.25 12.86
N ALA A 69 2.25 -0.69 13.49
CA ALA A 69 2.15 -0.15 14.86
C ALA A 69 1.16 1.02 14.94
N GLN A 70 0.94 1.75 13.84
CA GLN A 70 -0.13 2.73 13.71
C GLN A 70 -1.44 2.00 13.42
N GLN A 71 -1.97 1.24 14.39
CA GLN A 71 -3.29 0.63 14.21
C GLN A 71 -4.30 1.74 13.92
N PRO A 72 -5.04 1.68 12.79
CA PRO A 72 -6.14 2.60 12.57
C PRO A 72 -7.13 2.40 13.71
N THR A 73 -7.47 3.49 14.41
CA THR A 73 -8.47 3.46 15.48
C THR A 73 -9.71 2.71 14.97
N PRO A 74 -10.21 1.68 15.68
CA PRO A 74 -11.36 0.92 15.23
C PRO A 74 -12.48 1.90 14.89
N ARG A 75 -13.00 1.81 13.66
CA ARG A 75 -14.12 2.66 13.23
C ARG A 75 -15.35 2.26 14.02
N VAL A 76 -15.57 2.90 15.16
CA VAL A 76 -16.78 2.69 15.96
C VAL A 76 -17.97 3.09 15.08
N PRO A 77 -18.90 2.17 14.76
CA PRO A 77 -20.02 2.50 13.90
C PRO A 77 -20.84 3.59 14.57
N LYS A 78 -20.95 4.76 13.91
CA LYS A 78 -21.85 5.81 14.37
C LYS A 78 -23.29 5.26 14.40
N PRO A 79 -24.03 5.42 15.51
CA PRO A 79 -25.43 5.02 15.58
C PRO A 79 -26.25 5.80 14.55
N TRP A 80 -27.34 5.20 14.06
CA TRP A 80 -28.14 5.75 12.95
C TRP A 80 -28.66 7.17 13.25
N TRP A 81 -29.02 7.46 14.51
CA TRP A 81 -29.49 8.77 14.92
C TRP A 81 -28.40 9.84 14.73
N ARG A 82 -27.14 9.58 15.10
CA ARG A 82 -26.04 10.56 14.88
C ARG A 82 -25.86 10.88 13.40
N ARG A 83 -26.07 9.90 12.51
CA ARG A 83 -26.02 10.13 11.05
C ARG A 83 -27.18 11.01 10.58
N ALA A 84 -28.37 10.81 11.14
CA ALA A 84 -29.53 11.65 10.87
C ALA A 84 -29.33 13.08 11.38
N TRP A 85 -28.84 13.25 12.62
CA TRP A 85 -28.50 14.56 13.19
C TRP A 85 -27.39 15.28 12.41
N ASP A 86 -26.33 14.58 12.00
CA ASP A 86 -25.26 15.13 11.17
C ASP A 86 -25.82 15.62 9.81
N ARG A 87 -26.80 14.90 9.24
CA ARG A 87 -27.49 15.30 8.00
C ARG A 87 -28.32 16.56 8.22
N ILE A 88 -29.12 16.63 9.29
CA ILE A 88 -29.94 17.80 9.64
C ILE A 88 -29.07 19.03 9.92
N ARG A 89 -27.94 18.87 10.63
CA ARG A 89 -27.00 19.98 10.90
C ARG A 89 -26.34 20.52 9.64
N ARG A 90 -25.98 19.66 8.68
CA ARG A 90 -25.44 20.11 7.39
C ARG A 90 -26.47 20.85 6.54
N THR A 91 -27.76 20.54 6.72
CA THR A 91 -28.86 21.17 6.00
C THR A 91 -29.46 22.36 6.72
N ASN A 92 -28.86 22.85 7.81
CA ASN A 92 -29.26 24.11 8.44
C ASN A 92 -28.37 25.26 7.94
N PRO A 93 -28.76 25.99 6.88
CA PRO A 93 -28.15 27.25 6.50
C PRO A 93 -28.71 28.36 7.40
N THR A 94 -28.45 28.31 8.71
CA THR A 94 -28.90 29.37 9.64
C THR A 94 -27.78 29.78 10.59
N THR A 95 -26.67 30.22 9.98
CA THR A 95 -25.80 31.24 10.57
C THR A 95 -25.53 32.33 9.52
N LYS A 96 -26.56 33.12 9.26
CA LYS A 96 -26.41 34.53 8.87
C LYS A 96 -27.40 35.34 9.70
N LYS A 97 -26.93 35.86 10.83
CA LYS A 97 -27.03 37.26 11.24
C LYS A 97 -26.13 37.47 12.44
#